data_AF-D1Q095-F1
#
_entry.id   AF-D1Q095-F1
#
_cell.length_a   1.000
_cell.length_b   1.000
_cell.length_c   1.000
_cell.angle_alpha   90.00
_cell.angle_beta   90.00
_cell.angle_gamma   90.00
#
_symmetry.space_group_name_H-M   'P 1'
#
loop_
_entity.id
_entity.type
_entity.pdbx_description
1 polymer ?
#
loop_
_entity_poly.entity_id
_entity_poly.type
_entity_poly.pdbx_seq_one_letter_code
_entity_poly.pdbx_strand_id
1 'polypeptide(L)'
;MNSNEMCGCGTEENTSSAKGIVRINYKEDFELVVELLAGDKPYQLGDEDFRIDFMVMASRYTVGRTAGVCERCAVDGNKIRCFMDGHGLPPGGLRAEVKVNTPDPNYADGKRLNVAIAEGTVVLVKDNTRFDGAVVKANIPVALVDAYQLAKAHGYKGTIDEYYATFTEIGHLKENIKGTLDEMTEAEKLRANAETERAKAETERQRKQDSVNTAEDERVKNEQQRQNSEEKRQQAELNRFTAENYRASAEVERLNAEQRRNSTEQARQTAENQRRENERERFGSENARFKWEEGRTQAETQRQTAEEERKKAEIERVNSEKARKGNEDARIKAEQQRNATEEQRKEAERLRVQQETSRQQAEDARVKDEQLRTASETKRQQAERERVQAENARSEKENERLVSEQSRTDAEKLRVEAETKRASAEQLRVEAETKRVETDKEIMSTLEYVNAQKYIKENEYEREVRAIEAIKNAPKDPTQDVWLDATDGEIKSGPAEGNLTKNAITYYYLGKRVVKGNFSGATRENDWAGNKYVRHLDVRNWDMTLCTDASLKFNGYSNLVSLDTSNWNLSALTNGFYMFGSC
;
A
#
# COMPACT_ATOMS: atom_id res chain seq x y z
N MET A 1 78.04 88.91 -38.81
CA MET A 1 77.25 89.88 -39.61
C MET A 1 75.83 89.37 -39.68
N ASN A 2 74.86 90.29 -39.68
CA ASN A 2 73.41 90.08 -39.81
C ASN A 2 72.73 89.20 -38.74
N SER A 3 71.40 89.36 -38.67
CA SER A 3 70.53 88.95 -37.57
C SER A 3 69.18 88.45 -38.10
N ASN A 4 68.40 87.86 -37.19
CA ASN A 4 66.96 87.55 -37.26
C ASN A 4 66.44 86.34 -38.04
N GLU A 5 65.43 85.74 -37.41
CA GLU A 5 64.25 85.04 -37.94
C GLU A 5 64.43 83.75 -38.75
N MET A 6 64.12 82.62 -38.10
CA MET A 6 62.82 81.95 -38.33
C MET A 6 62.47 81.00 -37.17
N CYS A 7 61.18 80.76 -36.94
CA CYS A 7 60.67 79.78 -35.99
C CYS A 7 59.90 78.67 -36.74
N GLY A 8 60.11 77.40 -36.38
CA GLY A 8 59.46 76.25 -37.03
C GLY A 8 59.48 75.02 -36.13
N CYS A 9 58.48 74.14 -36.27
CA CYS A 9 58.19 73.03 -35.35
C CYS A 9 57.67 71.79 -36.09
N GLY A 10 58.10 70.59 -35.67
CA GLY A 10 57.71 69.29 -36.26
C GLY A 10 58.60 68.86 -37.45
N THR A 11 58.78 67.58 -37.77
CA THR A 11 58.33 66.30 -37.15
C THR A 11 59.35 65.17 -37.44
N GLU A 12 59.11 63.96 -36.93
CA GLU A 12 60.01 62.80 -36.84
C GLU A 12 60.34 62.09 -38.17
N GLU A 13 61.46 61.32 -38.24
CA GLU A 13 61.40 59.84 -38.41
C GLU A 13 62.76 59.08 -38.29
N ASN A 14 62.74 58.01 -37.47
CA ASN A 14 63.43 56.71 -37.56
C ASN A 14 64.91 56.52 -38.02
N THR A 15 65.74 55.95 -37.12
CA THR A 15 66.38 54.59 -37.22
C THR A 15 67.35 54.33 -36.05
N SER A 16 67.53 53.13 -35.47
CA SER A 16 66.66 51.94 -35.39
C SER A 16 67.08 51.02 -34.22
N SER A 17 66.81 51.40 -32.97
CA SER A 17 66.70 50.41 -31.87
C SER A 17 65.24 49.97 -31.77
N ALA A 18 64.90 48.88 -32.47
CA ALA A 18 63.52 48.48 -32.65
C ALA A 18 62.87 48.01 -31.32
N LYS A 19 62.15 48.92 -30.64
CA LYS A 19 60.93 48.58 -29.90
C LYS A 19 59.84 48.14 -30.90
N GLY A 20 60.14 47.05 -31.60
CA GLY A 20 59.39 46.53 -32.73
C GLY A 20 58.83 45.15 -32.45
N ILE A 21 57.78 44.81 -33.18
CA ILE A 21 57.20 43.48 -33.13
C ILE A 21 58.14 42.51 -33.85
N VAL A 22 58.80 41.61 -33.12
CA VAL A 22 59.60 40.55 -33.77
C VAL A 22 58.64 39.58 -34.45
N ARG A 23 58.80 39.43 -35.76
CA ARG A 23 57.94 38.61 -36.63
C ARG A 23 58.67 37.34 -37.03
N ILE A 24 58.15 36.21 -36.55
CA ILE A 24 58.70 34.87 -36.79
C ILE A 24 57.65 34.04 -37.53
N ASN A 25 58.04 33.28 -38.55
CA ASN A 25 57.14 32.39 -39.28
C ASN A 25 56.69 31.24 -38.36
N TYR A 26 55.39 31.04 -38.20
CA TYR A 26 54.79 30.04 -37.29
C TYR A 26 55.08 28.55 -37.64
N LYS A 27 55.89 28.31 -38.67
CA LYS A 27 56.32 26.98 -39.15
C LYS A 27 57.83 26.76 -39.05
N GLU A 28 58.60 27.77 -38.68
CA GLU A 28 60.05 27.67 -38.53
C GLU A 28 60.37 27.39 -37.05
N ASP A 29 61.29 26.47 -36.78
CA ASP A 29 61.82 26.27 -35.43
C ASP A 29 62.70 27.47 -35.06
N PHE A 30 62.55 28.01 -33.85
CA PHE A 30 63.24 29.23 -33.42
C PHE A 30 63.67 29.20 -31.96
N GLU A 31 64.62 30.07 -31.61
CA GLU A 31 65.10 30.26 -30.24
C GLU A 31 64.58 31.59 -29.66
N LEU A 32 64.10 31.55 -28.42
CA LEU A 32 63.71 32.75 -27.66
C LEU A 32 64.54 32.86 -26.38
N VAL A 33 65.05 34.06 -26.08
CA VAL A 33 65.77 34.30 -24.81
C VAL A 33 64.88 35.07 -23.85
N VAL A 34 64.61 34.46 -22.69
CA VAL A 34 63.89 35.11 -21.58
C VAL A 34 64.91 35.58 -20.54
N GLU A 35 65.06 36.89 -20.39
CA GLU A 35 65.96 37.50 -19.40
C GLU A 35 65.21 37.79 -18.09
N LEU A 36 65.64 37.17 -17.00
CA LEU A 36 65.11 37.38 -15.66
C LEU A 36 65.77 38.59 -14.99
N LEU A 37 64.94 39.44 -14.39
CA LEU A 37 65.35 40.63 -13.66
C LEU A 37 64.68 40.65 -12.27
N ALA A 38 65.23 41.43 -11.36
CA ALA A 38 64.66 41.78 -10.06
C ALA A 38 64.82 43.30 -9.87
N GLY A 39 63.78 44.05 -10.25
CA GLY A 39 63.94 45.47 -10.58
C GLY A 39 64.88 45.63 -11.78
N ASP A 40 65.81 46.59 -11.72
CA ASP A 40 66.78 46.83 -12.80
C ASP A 40 68.02 45.90 -12.78
N LYS A 41 68.03 44.86 -11.93
CA LYS A 41 69.19 43.97 -11.73
C LYS A 41 68.93 42.55 -12.28
N PRO A 42 69.91 41.88 -12.90
CA PRO A 42 69.83 40.45 -13.24
C PRO A 42 69.41 39.56 -12.07
N TYR A 43 68.33 38.78 -12.22
CA TYR A 43 67.97 37.73 -11.27
C TYR A 43 68.69 36.42 -11.66
N GLN A 44 69.67 36.00 -10.86
CA GLN A 44 70.41 34.76 -11.11
C GLN A 44 69.59 33.55 -10.68
N LEU A 45 69.31 32.65 -11.63
CA LEU A 45 68.48 31.48 -11.40
C LEU A 45 69.32 30.32 -10.87
N GLY A 46 69.03 29.83 -9.65
CA GLY A 46 69.80 28.77 -9.00
C GLY A 46 69.54 27.36 -9.56
N ASP A 47 69.60 26.34 -8.70
CA ASP A 47 69.11 24.97 -8.98
C ASP A 47 67.56 24.88 -8.91
N GLU A 48 66.88 26.00 -9.10
CA GLU A 48 65.45 26.20 -8.89
C GLU A 48 64.61 25.63 -10.04
N ASP A 49 63.62 24.79 -9.74
CA ASP A 49 62.64 24.36 -10.74
C ASP A 49 61.78 25.56 -11.19
N PHE A 50 61.70 25.72 -12.52
CA PHE A 50 61.01 26.83 -13.17
C PHE A 50 60.25 26.34 -14.41
N ARG A 51 59.24 27.10 -14.81
CA ARG A 51 58.39 26.82 -15.97
C ARG A 51 58.13 28.09 -16.75
N ILE A 52 58.23 28.02 -18.07
CA ILE A 52 57.79 29.08 -18.97
C ILE A 52 56.68 28.53 -19.86
N ASP A 53 55.50 29.15 -19.78
CA ASP A 53 54.37 28.86 -20.65
C ASP A 53 54.31 29.90 -21.77
N PHE A 54 54.61 29.47 -22.99
CA PHE A 54 54.43 30.25 -24.22
C PHE A 54 53.02 30.02 -24.76
N MET A 55 52.29 31.10 -25.01
CA MET A 55 50.86 31.03 -25.34
C MET A 55 50.50 31.95 -26.51
N VAL A 56 49.75 31.40 -27.47
CA VAL A 56 49.08 32.14 -28.55
C VAL A 56 47.63 31.67 -28.61
N MET A 57 46.68 32.58 -28.37
CA MET A 57 45.26 32.26 -28.17
C MET A 57 45.08 31.15 -27.11
N ALA A 58 44.53 29.98 -27.49
CA ALA A 58 44.34 28.83 -26.62
C ALA A 58 45.48 27.79 -26.71
N SER A 59 46.39 27.91 -27.68
CA SER A 59 47.52 27.00 -27.84
C SER A 59 48.64 27.37 -26.87
N ARG A 60 49.22 26.35 -26.22
CA ARG A 60 50.33 26.48 -25.28
C ARG A 60 51.47 25.56 -25.67
N TYR A 61 52.68 26.09 -25.59
CA TYR A 61 53.94 25.35 -25.61
C TYR A 61 54.65 25.62 -24.28
N THR A 62 55.27 24.61 -23.68
CA THR A 62 55.90 24.73 -22.36
C THR A 62 57.34 24.27 -22.43
N VAL A 63 58.23 25.07 -21.84
CA VAL A 63 59.63 24.73 -21.57
C VAL A 63 59.91 24.94 -20.09
N GLY A 64 60.96 24.32 -19.55
CA GLY A 64 61.33 24.56 -18.15
C GLY A 64 62.29 23.52 -17.58
N ARG A 65 62.55 23.64 -16.27
CA ARG A 65 63.33 22.70 -15.48
C ARG A 65 62.45 22.10 -14.39
N THR A 66 62.37 20.77 -14.37
CA THR A 66 61.60 19.99 -13.38
C THR A 66 62.48 18.91 -12.80
N ALA A 67 62.55 18.81 -11.46
CA ALA A 67 63.49 17.97 -10.74
C ALA A 67 64.95 18.15 -11.23
N GLY A 68 65.35 19.39 -11.55
CA GLY A 68 66.68 19.72 -12.05
C GLY A 68 66.95 19.39 -13.53
N VAL A 69 66.06 18.66 -14.23
CA VAL A 69 66.21 18.33 -15.66
C VAL A 69 65.55 19.41 -16.52
N CYS A 70 66.31 20.02 -17.44
CA CYS A 70 65.79 20.99 -18.42
C CYS A 70 65.13 20.28 -19.61
N GLU A 71 63.87 20.63 -19.91
CA GLU A 71 63.15 20.22 -21.11
C GLU A 71 63.02 21.42 -22.07
N ARG A 72 63.53 21.28 -23.29
CA ARG A 72 63.51 22.29 -24.39
C ARG A 72 64.04 23.69 -24.01
N CYS A 73 64.98 23.76 -23.07
CA CYS A 73 65.63 25.00 -22.68
C CYS A 73 67.06 24.79 -22.16
N ALA A 74 67.83 25.89 -22.12
CA ALA A 74 69.13 25.99 -21.47
C ALA A 74 69.19 27.25 -20.61
N VAL A 75 69.76 27.15 -19.40
CA VAL A 75 69.89 28.28 -18.45
C VAL A 75 71.32 28.81 -18.49
N ASP A 76 71.46 30.14 -18.52
CA ASP A 76 72.72 30.87 -18.58
C ASP A 76 72.63 32.10 -17.64
N GLY A 77 72.90 31.86 -16.35
CA GLY A 77 72.80 32.87 -15.29
C GLY A 77 71.38 33.40 -15.09
N ASN A 78 71.12 34.62 -15.58
CA ASN A 78 69.80 35.24 -15.57
C ASN A 78 69.01 35.05 -16.88
N LYS A 79 69.52 34.29 -17.86
CA LYS A 79 68.89 34.12 -19.17
C LYS A 79 68.50 32.66 -19.38
N ILE A 80 67.24 32.46 -19.79
CA ILE A 80 66.72 31.15 -20.17
C ILE A 80 66.54 31.16 -21.69
N ARG A 81 67.36 30.36 -22.38
CA ARG A 81 67.24 30.11 -23.81
C ARG A 81 66.23 28.99 -24.04
N CYS A 82 65.24 29.24 -24.88
CA CYS A 82 64.07 28.39 -25.07
C CYS A 82 64.02 27.93 -26.52
N PHE A 83 64.07 26.62 -26.75
CA PHE A 83 64.02 26.02 -28.08
C PHE A 83 62.56 25.73 -28.43
N MET A 84 62.06 26.34 -29.51
CA MET A 84 60.65 26.27 -29.92
C MET A 84 60.46 25.23 -31.03
N ASP A 85 61.12 24.08 -30.89
CA ASP A 85 61.10 23.01 -31.89
C ASP A 85 59.71 22.37 -32.00
N GLY A 86 59.17 22.29 -33.22
CA GLY A 86 57.87 21.69 -33.51
C GLY A 86 56.69 22.34 -32.78
N HIS A 87 56.79 23.62 -32.41
CA HIS A 87 56.00 24.22 -31.33
C HIS A 87 54.47 24.25 -31.51
N GLY A 88 53.96 24.10 -32.74
CA GLY A 88 52.52 23.94 -33.01
C GLY A 88 51.63 25.15 -32.65
N LEU A 89 52.21 26.32 -32.38
CA LEU A 89 51.47 27.54 -32.05
C LEU A 89 50.97 28.22 -33.35
N PRO A 90 49.71 28.69 -33.41
CA PRO A 90 49.18 29.39 -34.57
C PRO A 90 49.79 30.80 -34.71
N PRO A 91 49.62 31.46 -35.87
CA PRO A 91 49.96 32.88 -36.02
C PRO A 91 49.19 33.76 -35.03
N GLY A 92 49.88 34.70 -34.37
CA GLY A 92 49.33 35.57 -33.35
C GLY A 92 50.39 36.09 -32.38
N GLY A 93 49.99 36.96 -31.44
CA GLY A 93 50.88 37.48 -30.40
C GLY A 93 51.31 36.41 -29.40
N LEU A 94 52.62 36.25 -29.24
CA LEU A 94 53.26 35.28 -28.35
C LEU A 94 53.44 35.91 -26.96
N ARG A 95 52.69 35.41 -25.97
CA ARG A 95 52.86 35.77 -24.56
C ARG A 95 53.73 34.71 -23.88
N ALA A 96 54.73 35.16 -23.11
CA ALA A 96 55.54 34.31 -22.25
C ALA A 96 55.21 34.58 -20.77
N GLU A 97 54.87 33.52 -20.03
CA GLU A 97 54.58 33.58 -18.60
C GLU A 97 55.57 32.71 -17.83
N VAL A 98 56.40 33.35 -17.01
CA VAL A 98 57.51 32.75 -16.26
C VAL A 98 57.08 32.47 -14.83
N LYS A 99 57.40 31.26 -14.35
CA LYS A 99 57.10 30.77 -13.01
C LYS A 99 58.38 30.21 -12.39
N VAL A 100 58.85 30.77 -11.28
CA VAL A 100 60.08 30.36 -10.59
C VAL A 100 59.77 30.04 -9.13
N ASN A 101 60.21 28.88 -8.63
CA ASN A 101 60.08 28.50 -7.23
C ASN A 101 61.34 28.88 -6.45
N THR A 102 61.43 30.15 -6.04
CA THR A 102 62.59 30.73 -5.34
C THR A 102 62.58 30.34 -3.86
N PRO A 103 63.71 30.02 -3.21
CA PRO A 103 63.75 29.81 -1.76
C PRO A 103 63.29 31.07 -0.99
N ASP A 104 62.38 30.90 -0.03
CA ASP A 104 61.93 31.97 0.87
C ASP A 104 61.78 31.37 2.30
N PRO A 105 62.66 31.75 3.26
CA PRO A 105 62.62 31.23 4.63
C PRO A 105 61.32 31.52 5.39
N ASN A 106 60.45 32.38 4.87
CA ASN A 106 59.18 32.76 5.48
C ASN A 106 57.99 31.92 5.00
N TYR A 107 58.19 30.97 4.06
CA TYR A 107 57.15 30.12 3.48
C TYR A 107 57.22 28.67 4.00
N ALA A 108 56.05 28.02 4.16
CA ALA A 108 55.90 26.78 4.90
C ALA A 108 56.53 25.52 4.25
N ASP A 109 56.78 25.56 2.95
CA ASP A 109 57.51 24.57 2.16
C ASP A 109 58.94 25.05 1.78
N GLY A 110 59.37 26.18 2.35
CA GLY A 110 60.65 26.85 2.07
C GLY A 110 60.74 27.48 0.68
N LYS A 111 59.68 27.48 -0.12
CA LYS A 111 59.71 27.93 -1.52
C LYS A 111 58.53 28.84 -1.87
N ARG A 112 58.85 29.98 -2.46
CA ARG A 112 57.88 30.94 -2.96
C ARG A 112 57.79 30.84 -4.48
N LEU A 113 56.60 30.50 -4.98
CA LEU A 113 56.29 30.63 -6.39
C LEU A 113 56.16 32.13 -6.75
N ASN A 114 57.16 32.67 -7.43
CA ASN A 114 57.08 33.98 -8.06
C ASN A 114 56.66 33.82 -9.53
N VAL A 115 55.73 34.66 -9.98
CA VAL A 115 55.19 34.67 -11.34
C VAL A 115 55.47 36.02 -11.98
N ALA A 116 56.05 36.01 -13.17
CA ALA A 116 56.36 37.19 -13.96
C ALA A 116 55.85 37.01 -15.40
N ILE A 117 55.32 38.07 -16.01
CA ILE A 117 55.02 38.11 -17.44
C ILE A 117 56.21 38.79 -18.12
N ALA A 118 56.70 38.22 -19.22
CA ALA A 118 57.83 38.81 -19.93
C ALA A 118 57.39 40.01 -20.77
N GLU A 119 58.08 41.14 -20.60
CA GLU A 119 57.92 42.35 -21.40
C GLU A 119 58.70 42.21 -22.72
N GLY A 120 57.97 42.28 -23.83
CA GLY A 120 58.49 42.22 -25.19
C GLY A 120 57.44 41.67 -26.16
N THR A 121 57.36 42.24 -27.36
CA THR A 121 56.29 41.91 -28.33
C THR A 121 56.82 41.02 -29.45
N VAL A 122 56.52 39.72 -29.37
CA VAL A 122 56.79 38.75 -30.44
C VAL A 122 55.46 38.33 -31.07
N VAL A 123 55.39 38.23 -32.39
CA VAL A 123 54.20 37.80 -33.13
C VAL A 123 54.58 36.74 -34.14
N LEU A 124 53.91 35.59 -34.06
CA LEU A 124 53.99 34.54 -35.08
C LEU A 124 53.17 34.96 -36.30
N VAL A 125 53.79 34.92 -37.48
CA VAL A 125 53.20 35.32 -38.77
C VAL A 125 53.20 34.17 -39.77
N LYS A 126 52.56 34.36 -40.93
CA LYS A 126 52.61 33.43 -42.08
C LYS A 126 53.65 33.81 -43.13
N ASP A 127 54.28 34.97 -42.96
CA ASP A 127 55.30 35.53 -43.85
C ASP A 127 56.70 35.09 -43.38
N ASN A 128 57.73 35.28 -44.20
CA ASN A 128 59.12 34.93 -43.85
C ASN A 128 59.58 35.61 -42.54
N THR A 129 60.33 34.87 -41.72
CA THR A 129 60.96 35.38 -40.49
C THR A 129 61.90 36.55 -40.77
N ARG A 130 61.84 37.58 -39.91
CA ARG A 130 62.86 38.62 -39.84
C ARG A 130 63.83 38.27 -38.71
N PHE A 131 65.07 37.90 -39.07
CA PHE A 131 66.09 37.39 -38.16
C PHE A 131 66.73 38.47 -37.26
N ASP A 132 65.90 39.07 -36.40
CA ASP A 132 66.33 39.84 -35.23
C ASP A 132 66.01 38.99 -33.99
N GLY A 133 67.04 38.48 -33.30
CA GLY A 133 66.89 37.50 -32.21
C GLY A 133 66.06 38.04 -31.03
N ALA A 134 64.90 37.42 -30.77
CA ALA A 134 63.94 37.92 -29.80
C ALA A 134 64.37 37.65 -28.35
N VAL A 135 64.63 38.74 -27.61
CA VAL A 135 64.84 38.75 -26.16
C VAL A 135 63.63 39.40 -25.48
N VAL A 136 63.04 38.72 -24.50
CA VAL A 136 61.93 39.25 -23.68
C VAL A 136 62.34 39.28 -22.20
N LYS A 137 61.94 40.33 -21.46
CA LYS A 137 62.43 40.58 -20.09
C LYS A 137 61.34 40.31 -19.05
N ALA A 138 61.55 39.32 -18.17
CA ALA A 138 60.62 38.99 -17.10
C ALA A 138 61.12 39.56 -15.76
N ASN A 139 60.45 40.59 -15.24
CA ASN A 139 60.79 41.19 -13.95
C ASN A 139 60.12 40.42 -12.80
N ILE A 140 60.92 39.75 -11.99
CA ILE A 140 60.53 38.97 -10.82
C ILE A 140 60.49 39.93 -9.60
N PRO A 141 59.34 40.06 -8.90
CA PRO A 141 59.19 41.03 -7.83
C PRO A 141 59.90 40.60 -6.53
N VAL A 142 61.21 40.83 -6.45
CA VAL A 142 62.05 40.62 -5.25
C VAL A 142 62.33 41.97 -4.59
N ALA A 143 61.86 42.19 -3.36
CA ALA A 143 61.89 43.50 -2.68
C ALA A 143 62.84 43.53 -1.46
N LEU A 144 63.89 44.36 -1.51
CA LEU A 144 64.90 44.53 -0.44
C LEU A 144 65.54 45.95 -0.49
N VAL A 145 65.03 46.94 0.26
CA VAL A 145 65.65 48.29 0.37
C VAL A 145 65.31 49.01 1.69
N ASP A 146 66.22 49.87 2.18
CA ASP A 146 66.00 50.93 3.19
C ASP A 146 66.77 52.22 2.78
N ALA A 147 66.33 53.40 3.23
CA ALA A 147 66.64 54.70 2.61
C ALA A 147 67.70 55.56 3.34
N TYR A 148 67.88 55.45 4.66
CA TYR A 148 68.86 56.28 5.40
C TYR A 148 70.30 56.09 4.91
N GLN A 149 70.63 54.87 4.47
CA GLN A 149 71.94 54.55 3.87
C GLN A 149 72.19 55.30 2.55
N LEU A 150 71.17 55.77 1.84
CA LEU A 150 71.33 56.50 0.58
C LEU A 150 71.91 57.91 0.82
N ALA A 151 71.48 58.60 1.88
CA ALA A 151 72.09 59.88 2.29
C ALA A 151 73.55 59.70 2.73
N LYS A 152 73.85 58.58 3.39
CA LYS A 152 75.22 58.17 3.76
C LYS A 152 76.07 57.80 2.53
N ALA A 153 75.45 57.23 1.50
CA ALA A 153 76.09 56.92 0.21
C ALA A 153 76.35 58.18 -0.64
N HIS A 154 75.59 59.26 -0.46
CA HIS A 154 75.98 60.61 -0.90
C HIS A 154 77.08 61.24 -0.02
N GLY A 155 78.02 60.40 0.44
CA GLY A 155 79.26 60.77 1.13
C GLY A 155 79.11 61.20 2.58
N TYR A 156 77.90 61.26 3.13
CA TYR A 156 77.66 61.99 4.37
C TYR A 156 78.09 61.24 5.65
N LYS A 157 78.68 61.97 6.60
CA LYS A 157 79.43 61.40 7.74
C LYS A 157 79.12 61.92 9.15
N GLY A 158 78.35 62.99 9.31
CA GLY A 158 77.76 63.29 10.63
C GLY A 158 76.85 62.14 11.08
N THR A 159 76.48 62.14 12.35
CA THR A 159 75.28 61.43 12.82
C THR A 159 74.03 61.91 12.05
N ILE A 160 72.89 61.25 12.26
CA ILE A 160 71.62 61.61 11.60
C ILE A 160 71.21 63.08 11.89
N ASP A 161 71.66 63.63 13.02
CA ASP A 161 71.42 65.01 13.45
C ASP A 161 72.49 66.00 12.95
N GLU A 162 73.77 65.58 12.87
CA GLU A 162 74.90 66.44 12.49
C GLU A 162 75.01 66.76 10.98
N TYR A 163 73.96 66.54 10.17
CA TYR A 163 74.05 66.70 8.71
C TYR A 163 74.33 68.17 8.24
N TYR A 164 74.28 69.17 9.14
CA TYR A 164 73.84 70.53 8.79
C TYR A 164 74.70 71.75 9.28
N ALA A 165 76.05 71.75 9.35
CA ALA A 165 76.77 72.74 10.21
C ALA A 165 78.13 73.47 9.85
N THR A 166 78.92 73.18 8.80
CA THR A 166 80.39 72.94 9.03
C THR A 166 81.56 73.93 8.68
N PHE A 167 81.49 75.11 8.01
CA PHE A 167 82.73 75.81 7.51
C PHE A 167 82.78 77.37 7.53
N THR A 168 83.96 78.00 7.80
CA THR A 168 84.31 79.46 7.62
C THR A 168 85.83 79.77 7.81
N GLU A 169 86.53 80.44 6.87
CA GLU A 169 87.97 80.89 6.86
C GLU A 169 88.26 81.81 5.61
N ILE A 170 89.42 82.46 5.27
CA ILE A 170 90.57 83.21 5.90
C ILE A 170 91.30 83.99 4.71
N GLY A 171 92.38 84.82 4.70
CA GLY A 171 93.52 85.22 5.58
C GLY A 171 94.28 86.51 5.12
N HIS A 172 95.62 86.51 4.87
CA HIS A 172 96.52 87.70 4.91
C HIS A 172 97.65 87.83 3.82
N LEU A 173 98.14 89.05 3.46
CA LEU A 173 99.34 89.32 2.56
C LEU A 173 99.82 90.83 2.51
N LYS A 174 101.07 91.16 2.07
CA LYS A 174 101.62 92.42 1.37
C LYS A 174 102.73 93.35 2.05
N GLU A 175 103.61 94.01 1.21
CA GLU A 175 104.51 95.24 1.39
C GLU A 175 106.10 95.14 1.62
N ASN A 176 107.00 95.86 0.83
CA ASN A 176 108.45 96.34 1.05
C ASN A 176 109.39 96.58 -0.25
N ILE A 177 110.64 97.21 -0.15
CA ILE A 177 111.94 97.14 -1.01
C ILE A 177 112.56 98.37 -1.87
N LYS A 178 113.94 98.63 -1.91
CA LYS A 178 114.76 99.49 -2.92
C LYS A 178 116.36 99.41 -2.94
N GLY A 179 117.17 100.27 -3.68
CA GLY A 179 118.69 100.21 -3.96
C GLY A 179 119.53 101.50 -4.44
N THR A 180 120.84 101.41 -4.90
CA THR A 180 121.95 102.49 -4.99
C THR A 180 123.01 102.52 -6.21
N LEU A 181 124.06 103.42 -6.28
CA LEU A 181 125.05 103.69 -7.44
C LEU A 181 126.45 104.46 -7.14
N ASP A 182 127.37 104.70 -8.15
CA ASP A 182 128.57 105.66 -8.37
C ASP A 182 130.11 105.20 -8.47
N GLU A 183 131.11 106.13 -8.58
CA GLU A 183 132.63 106.06 -8.63
C GLU A 183 133.42 105.38 -9.81
N MET A 184 134.46 106.02 -10.44
CA MET A 184 135.14 105.44 -11.67
C MET A 184 136.66 105.62 -12.01
N THR A 185 137.30 106.80 -11.96
CA THR A 185 138.08 107.34 -13.14
C THR A 185 139.51 106.86 -13.59
N GLU A 186 140.63 107.37 -13.02
CA GLU A 186 141.98 107.47 -13.69
C GLU A 186 142.72 106.13 -13.93
N ALA A 187 142.55 105.53 -15.11
CA ALA A 187 143.07 104.20 -15.46
C ALA A 187 143.79 104.10 -16.83
N GLU A 188 144.01 105.21 -17.54
CA GLU A 188 143.93 105.17 -19.01
C GLU A 188 145.27 104.98 -19.77
N LYS A 189 146.41 105.40 -19.21
CA LYS A 189 147.66 105.55 -19.99
C LYS A 189 148.67 104.40 -19.86
N LEU A 190 148.68 103.70 -18.73
CA LEU A 190 149.49 102.46 -18.53
C LEU A 190 149.06 101.32 -19.48
N ARG A 191 147.83 101.40 -20.02
CA ARG A 191 147.27 100.51 -21.05
C ARG A 191 148.17 100.31 -22.28
N ALA A 192 148.76 101.38 -22.82
CA ALA A 192 149.16 101.39 -24.24
C ALA A 192 150.39 100.52 -24.58
N ASN A 193 151.49 100.58 -23.81
CA ASN A 193 152.64 99.70 -24.07
C ASN A 193 152.38 98.26 -23.60
N ALA A 194 151.48 98.07 -22.63
CA ALA A 194 150.96 96.76 -22.25
C ALA A 194 150.09 96.13 -23.35
N GLU A 195 149.70 96.88 -24.39
CA GLU A 195 148.83 96.44 -25.51
C GLU A 195 149.60 95.71 -26.64
N THR A 196 150.88 96.00 -26.87
CA THR A 196 151.63 95.45 -28.03
C THR A 196 152.34 94.13 -27.74
N GLU A 197 152.99 93.98 -26.59
CA GLU A 197 153.46 92.65 -26.16
C GLU A 197 152.27 91.74 -25.78
N ARG A 198 151.11 92.32 -25.43
CA ARG A 198 149.81 91.62 -25.46
C ARG A 198 149.62 90.90 -26.79
N ALA A 199 149.74 91.59 -27.93
CA ALA A 199 149.40 91.02 -29.24
C ALA A 199 150.26 89.81 -29.67
N LYS A 200 151.57 89.79 -29.33
CA LYS A 200 152.41 88.59 -29.56
C LYS A 200 152.02 87.45 -28.64
N ALA A 201 151.86 87.73 -27.34
CA ALA A 201 151.39 86.76 -26.37
C ALA A 201 149.99 86.22 -26.74
N GLU A 202 149.12 87.07 -27.31
CA GLU A 202 147.80 86.73 -27.81
C GLU A 202 147.89 85.82 -29.04
N THR A 203 148.83 86.04 -29.96
CA THR A 203 148.99 85.19 -31.17
C THR A 203 149.52 83.79 -30.83
N GLU A 204 150.45 83.66 -29.87
CA GLU A 204 150.90 82.33 -29.44
C GLU A 204 149.93 81.68 -28.44
N ARG A 205 149.21 82.47 -27.64
CA ARG A 205 148.00 82.01 -26.95
C ARG A 205 146.99 81.50 -27.98
N GLN A 206 146.80 82.15 -29.12
CA GLN A 206 145.86 81.74 -30.16
C GLN A 206 146.23 80.36 -30.71
N ARG A 207 147.49 80.09 -31.08
CA ARG A 207 147.88 78.74 -31.54
C ARG A 207 147.74 77.66 -30.47
N LYS A 208 148.03 77.98 -29.20
CA LYS A 208 147.77 77.07 -28.09
C LYS A 208 146.27 76.87 -27.87
N GLN A 209 145.47 77.93 -28.03
CA GLN A 209 144.02 77.90 -28.00
C GLN A 209 143.47 77.07 -29.16
N ASP A 210 144.00 77.14 -30.38
CA ASP A 210 143.55 76.36 -31.53
C ASP A 210 143.90 74.87 -31.38
N SER A 211 145.06 74.56 -30.79
CA SER A 211 145.41 73.18 -30.40
C SER A 211 144.53 72.66 -29.26
N VAL A 212 144.19 73.52 -28.28
CA VAL A 212 143.23 73.20 -27.20
C VAL A 212 141.83 73.04 -27.77
N ASN A 213 141.41 73.88 -28.73
CA ASN A 213 140.12 73.80 -29.42
C ASN A 213 140.02 72.53 -30.25
N THR A 214 141.12 72.10 -30.89
CA THR A 214 141.14 70.82 -31.65
C THR A 214 141.06 69.62 -30.71
N ALA A 215 141.81 69.63 -29.60
CA ALA A 215 141.73 68.60 -28.57
C ALA A 215 140.36 68.62 -27.85
N GLU A 216 139.76 69.80 -27.68
CA GLU A 216 138.41 69.99 -27.13
C GLU A 216 137.33 69.55 -28.13
N ASP A 217 137.50 69.75 -29.43
CA ASP A 217 136.61 69.22 -30.48
C ASP A 217 136.66 67.68 -30.52
N GLU A 218 137.84 67.07 -30.35
CA GLU A 218 137.96 65.62 -30.20
C GLU A 218 137.39 65.15 -28.85
N ARG A 219 137.64 65.89 -27.75
CA ARG A 219 137.02 65.62 -26.45
C ARG A 219 135.50 65.73 -26.55
N VAL A 220 134.95 66.70 -27.28
CA VAL A 220 133.52 66.95 -27.52
C VAL A 220 132.93 65.91 -28.45
N LYS A 221 133.66 65.41 -29.46
CA LYS A 221 133.22 64.25 -30.27
C LYS A 221 133.18 62.96 -29.45
N ASN A 222 134.18 62.72 -28.60
CA ASN A 222 134.22 61.58 -27.69
C ASN A 222 133.20 61.71 -26.54
N GLU A 223 132.95 62.92 -26.06
CA GLU A 223 131.88 63.30 -25.15
C GLU A 223 130.53 63.03 -25.79
N GLN A 224 130.29 63.47 -27.04
CA GLN A 224 129.05 63.21 -27.78
C GLN A 224 128.89 61.72 -28.10
N GLN A 225 129.96 60.98 -28.43
CA GLN A 225 129.86 59.52 -28.57
C GLN A 225 129.57 58.83 -27.24
N ARG A 226 130.11 59.32 -26.12
CA ARG A 226 129.77 58.85 -24.78
C ARG A 226 128.33 59.20 -24.43
N GLN A 227 127.86 60.41 -24.73
CA GLN A 227 126.48 60.85 -24.54
C GLN A 227 125.51 60.04 -25.40
N ASN A 228 125.77 59.84 -26.69
CA ASN A 228 124.96 58.98 -27.57
C ASN A 228 124.97 57.50 -27.11
N SER A 229 126.04 57.04 -26.45
CA SER A 229 126.12 55.70 -25.86
C SER A 229 125.42 55.64 -24.49
N GLU A 230 125.44 56.74 -23.75
CA GLU A 230 124.76 56.93 -22.47
C GLU A 230 123.25 57.09 -22.67
N GLU A 231 122.79 57.81 -23.69
CA GLU A 231 121.41 57.85 -24.17
C GLU A 231 120.94 56.47 -24.62
N LYS A 232 121.76 55.71 -25.35
CA LYS A 232 121.45 54.31 -25.68
C LYS A 232 121.41 53.42 -24.44
N ARG A 233 122.26 53.67 -23.43
CA ARG A 233 122.24 52.99 -22.14
C ARG A 233 121.00 53.36 -21.33
N GLN A 234 120.63 54.63 -21.28
CA GLN A 234 119.44 55.14 -20.60
C GLN A 234 118.17 54.73 -21.31
N GLN A 235 118.15 54.64 -22.64
CA GLN A 235 117.03 54.07 -23.39
C GLN A 235 116.95 52.55 -23.21
N ALA A 236 118.08 51.83 -23.16
CA ALA A 236 118.09 50.41 -22.84
C ALA A 236 117.65 50.14 -21.39
N GLU A 237 118.00 51.02 -20.44
CA GLU A 237 117.61 50.91 -19.04
C GLU A 237 116.19 51.41 -18.80
N LEU A 238 115.69 52.38 -19.57
CA LEU A 238 114.29 52.77 -19.63
C LEU A 238 113.45 51.68 -20.28
N ASN A 239 113.95 51.00 -21.31
CA ASN A 239 113.33 49.81 -21.90
C ASN A 239 113.36 48.65 -20.88
N ARG A 240 114.44 48.48 -20.11
CA ARG A 240 114.51 47.48 -19.02
C ARG A 240 113.49 47.82 -17.92
N PHE A 241 113.46 49.05 -17.43
CA PHE A 241 112.51 49.54 -16.43
C PHE A 241 111.07 49.45 -16.91
N THR A 242 110.80 49.75 -18.18
CA THR A 242 109.49 49.58 -18.80
C THR A 242 109.11 48.12 -18.93
N ALA A 243 110.03 47.24 -19.35
CA ALA A 243 109.82 45.80 -19.38
C ALA A 243 109.67 45.19 -17.98
N GLU A 244 110.35 45.72 -16.97
CA GLU A 244 110.25 45.29 -15.57
C GLU A 244 108.96 45.81 -14.93
N ASN A 245 108.49 47.01 -15.27
CA ASN A 245 107.17 47.50 -14.92
C ASN A 245 106.06 46.70 -15.63
N TYR A 246 106.26 46.27 -16.88
CA TYR A 246 105.35 45.35 -17.56
C TYR A 246 105.38 43.96 -16.92
N ARG A 247 106.54 43.45 -16.48
CA ARG A 247 106.63 42.21 -15.68
C ARG A 247 105.96 42.34 -14.32
N ALA A 248 106.19 43.44 -13.60
CA ALA A 248 105.56 43.71 -12.31
C ALA A 248 104.05 43.90 -12.46
N SER A 249 103.59 44.56 -13.53
CA SER A 249 102.16 44.68 -13.86
C SER A 249 101.57 43.32 -14.23
N ALA A 250 102.25 42.53 -15.08
CA ALA A 250 101.82 41.18 -15.45
C ALA A 250 101.88 40.20 -14.27
N GLU A 251 102.78 40.39 -13.31
CA GLU A 251 102.88 39.62 -12.07
C GLU A 251 101.81 40.06 -11.07
N VAL A 252 101.47 41.35 -11.00
CA VAL A 252 100.30 41.86 -10.28
C VAL A 252 99.01 41.35 -10.93
N GLU A 253 98.93 41.27 -12.27
CA GLU A 253 97.80 40.64 -12.98
C GLU A 253 97.77 39.14 -12.75
N ARG A 254 98.92 38.44 -12.72
CA ARG A 254 99.02 37.02 -12.38
C ARG A 254 98.59 36.77 -10.95
N LEU A 255 99.05 37.58 -9.99
CA LEU A 255 98.66 37.52 -8.58
C LEU A 255 97.19 37.88 -8.39
N ASN A 256 96.64 38.86 -9.12
CA ASN A 256 95.21 39.14 -9.16
C ASN A 256 94.42 37.98 -9.80
N ALA A 257 94.95 37.31 -10.82
CA ALA A 257 94.34 36.13 -11.43
C ALA A 257 94.47 34.87 -10.57
N GLU A 258 95.52 34.76 -9.75
CA GLU A 258 95.73 33.73 -8.74
C GLU A 258 94.82 33.99 -7.53
N GLN A 259 94.67 35.24 -7.11
CA GLN A 259 93.72 35.66 -6.08
C GLN A 259 92.29 35.46 -6.55
N ARG A 260 91.94 35.83 -7.80
CA ARG A 260 90.64 35.49 -8.40
C ARG A 260 90.45 33.98 -8.50
N ARG A 261 91.46 33.20 -8.91
CA ARG A 261 91.35 31.73 -8.90
C ARG A 261 91.20 31.16 -7.49
N ASN A 262 91.87 31.72 -6.49
CA ASN A 262 91.71 31.34 -5.08
C ASN A 262 90.36 31.78 -4.51
N SER A 263 89.82 32.94 -4.89
CA SER A 263 88.47 33.38 -4.51
C SER A 263 87.38 32.59 -5.23
N THR A 264 87.59 32.21 -6.49
CA THR A 264 86.71 31.28 -7.24
C THR A 264 86.82 29.86 -6.70
N GLU A 265 88.00 29.41 -6.26
CA GLU A 265 88.22 28.12 -5.62
C GLU A 265 87.64 28.09 -4.20
N GLN A 266 87.77 29.17 -3.43
CA GLN A 266 87.06 29.35 -2.16
C GLN A 266 85.56 29.43 -2.38
N ALA A 267 85.07 30.17 -3.39
CA ALA A 267 83.65 30.19 -3.73
C ALA A 267 83.17 28.82 -4.23
N ARG A 268 84.00 28.04 -4.93
CA ARG A 268 83.71 26.66 -5.34
C ARG A 268 83.73 25.73 -4.13
N GLN A 269 84.64 25.90 -3.17
CA GLN A 269 84.67 25.13 -1.92
C GLN A 269 83.52 25.51 -1.00
N THR A 270 83.11 26.78 -0.95
CA THR A 270 81.90 27.23 -0.24
C THR A 270 80.65 26.72 -0.94
N ALA A 271 80.57 26.74 -2.27
CA ALA A 271 79.45 26.18 -3.03
C ALA A 271 79.42 24.64 -2.99
N GLU A 272 80.57 23.98 -2.85
CA GLU A 272 80.70 22.53 -2.71
C GLU A 272 80.46 22.08 -1.26
N ASN A 273 80.82 22.90 -0.27
CA ASN A 273 80.44 22.68 1.13
C ASN A 273 78.96 22.99 1.33
N GLN A 274 78.43 24.08 0.76
CA GLN A 274 77.00 24.33 0.69
C GLN A 274 76.29 23.25 -0.12
N ARG A 275 76.89 22.68 -1.18
CA ARG A 275 76.34 21.50 -1.86
C ARG A 275 76.35 20.27 -0.95
N ARG A 276 77.39 20.06 -0.12
CA ARG A 276 77.45 18.96 0.85
C ARG A 276 76.53 19.18 2.05
N GLU A 277 76.25 20.42 2.41
CA GLU A 277 75.28 20.80 3.42
C GLU A 277 73.87 20.66 2.84
N ASN A 278 73.59 21.18 1.64
CA ASN A 278 72.37 20.92 0.87
C ASN A 278 72.18 19.43 0.55
N GLU A 279 73.24 18.63 0.38
CA GLU A 279 73.17 17.17 0.14
C GLU A 279 73.12 16.40 1.47
N ARG A 280 73.56 16.98 2.59
CA ARG A 280 73.34 16.46 3.96
C ARG A 280 71.96 16.86 4.50
N GLU A 281 71.42 17.98 4.07
CA GLU A 281 70.06 18.46 4.33
C GLU A 281 69.08 17.82 3.34
N ARG A 282 69.49 17.54 2.10
CA ARG A 282 68.75 16.65 1.20
C ARG A 282 68.82 15.24 1.74
N PHE A 283 69.97 14.65 2.06
CA PHE A 283 70.04 13.34 2.73
C PHE A 283 69.32 13.37 4.08
N GLY A 284 69.32 14.48 4.81
CA GLY A 284 68.59 14.69 6.04
C GLY A 284 67.08 14.76 5.81
N SER A 285 66.65 15.38 4.73
CA SER A 285 65.27 15.50 4.25
C SER A 285 64.82 14.31 3.41
N GLU A 286 65.73 13.43 2.99
CA GLU A 286 65.53 12.22 2.20
C GLU A 286 65.61 11.00 3.12
N ASN A 287 66.32 11.09 4.24
CA ASN A 287 66.18 10.26 5.45
C ASN A 287 64.98 10.69 6.29
N ALA A 288 64.68 11.99 6.40
CA ALA A 288 63.42 12.44 6.99
C ALA A 288 62.26 12.12 6.04
N ARG A 289 62.38 12.30 4.72
CA ARG A 289 61.40 11.76 3.76
C ARG A 289 61.38 10.24 3.82
N PHE A 290 62.49 9.53 4.03
CA PHE A 290 62.46 8.09 4.25
C PHE A 290 61.76 7.73 5.57
N LYS A 291 61.85 8.54 6.64
CA LYS A 291 61.09 8.34 7.90
C LYS A 291 59.66 8.85 7.83
N TRP A 292 59.36 9.80 6.96
CA TRP A 292 58.01 10.23 6.58
C TRP A 292 57.41 9.30 5.53
N GLU A 293 58.21 8.51 4.80
CA GLU A 293 57.78 7.56 3.77
C GLU A 293 57.74 6.14 4.34
N GLU A 294 58.61 5.80 5.29
CA GLU A 294 58.47 4.71 6.26
C GLU A 294 57.33 5.06 7.22
N GLY A 295 57.21 6.30 7.67
CA GLY A 295 56.06 6.78 8.44
C GLY A 295 54.77 6.84 7.64
N ARG A 296 54.82 7.17 6.33
CA ARG A 296 53.69 7.09 5.40
C ARG A 296 53.50 5.68 4.86
N THR A 297 54.46 4.77 4.96
CA THR A 297 54.33 3.33 4.65
C THR A 297 53.89 2.57 5.88
N GLN A 298 54.21 3.00 7.09
CA GLN A 298 53.62 2.52 8.34
C GLN A 298 52.23 3.13 8.52
N ALA A 299 51.99 4.36 8.07
CA ALA A 299 50.65 4.95 8.00
C ALA A 299 49.90 4.58 6.70
N GLU A 300 50.53 3.98 5.69
CA GLU A 300 49.89 3.32 4.53
C GLU A 300 49.75 1.83 4.78
N THR A 301 50.53 1.19 5.66
CA THR A 301 50.28 -0.15 6.18
C THR A 301 49.26 -0.07 7.29
N GLN A 302 49.30 0.90 8.20
CA GLN A 302 48.20 1.17 9.12
C GLN A 302 46.98 1.72 8.39
N ARG A 303 47.11 2.49 7.29
CA ARG A 303 45.95 2.82 6.44
C ARG A 303 45.57 1.65 5.54
N GLN A 304 46.42 0.71 5.13
CA GLN A 304 46.04 -0.49 4.38
C GLN A 304 45.47 -1.56 5.29
N THR A 305 45.90 -1.65 6.55
CA THR A 305 45.30 -2.46 7.61
C THR A 305 44.04 -1.78 8.11
N ALA A 306 43.98 -0.47 8.30
CA ALA A 306 42.73 0.27 8.52
C ALA A 306 41.89 0.43 7.25
N GLU A 307 42.37 0.05 6.07
CA GLU A 307 41.63 -0.08 4.80
C GLU A 307 41.39 -1.56 4.48
N GLU A 308 41.93 -2.52 5.23
CA GLU A 308 41.53 -3.92 5.27
C GLU A 308 40.64 -4.22 6.47
N GLU A 309 40.67 -3.38 7.50
CA GLU A 309 39.71 -3.25 8.58
C GLU A 309 38.62 -2.27 8.20
N ARG A 310 38.88 -1.21 7.40
CA ARG A 310 37.82 -0.52 6.67
C ARG A 310 37.36 -1.32 5.47
N LYS A 311 38.15 -2.11 4.72
CA LYS A 311 37.57 -3.08 3.76
C LYS A 311 36.93 -4.28 4.45
N LYS A 312 37.32 -4.71 5.65
CA LYS A 312 36.53 -5.69 6.42
C LYS A 312 35.28 -5.04 6.98
N ALA A 313 35.34 -3.84 7.54
CA ALA A 313 34.18 -3.07 7.99
C ALA A 313 33.39 -2.43 6.83
N GLU A 314 33.86 -2.47 5.59
CA GLU A 314 33.16 -2.07 4.34
C GLU A 314 32.81 -3.31 3.52
N ILE A 315 33.36 -4.50 3.80
CA ILE A 315 32.81 -5.80 3.36
C ILE A 315 31.81 -6.29 4.40
N GLU A 316 31.89 -5.89 5.66
CA GLU A 316 30.90 -6.08 6.72
C GLU A 316 29.90 -4.95 6.72
N ARG A 317 30.26 -3.69 6.42
CA ARG A 317 29.25 -2.68 6.05
C ARG A 317 28.67 -3.01 4.70
N VAL A 318 29.41 -3.36 3.63
CA VAL A 318 28.76 -3.83 2.38
C VAL A 318 28.00 -5.12 2.60
N ASN A 319 28.45 -6.10 3.40
CA ASN A 319 27.61 -7.27 3.71
C ASN A 319 26.46 -6.93 4.65
N SER A 320 26.55 -5.89 5.48
CA SER A 320 25.45 -5.33 6.29
C SER A 320 24.72 -4.18 5.59
N GLU A 321 25.02 -3.91 4.32
CA GLU A 321 24.42 -2.91 3.41
C GLU A 321 23.94 -3.61 2.13
N LYS A 322 24.30 -4.89 1.98
CA LYS A 322 23.81 -5.97 1.10
C LYS A 322 23.04 -7.02 1.92
N ALA A 323 23.14 -6.98 3.24
CA ALA A 323 22.17 -7.47 4.21
C ALA A 323 21.38 -6.34 4.88
N ARG A 324 21.79 -5.05 4.83
CA ARG A 324 20.78 -3.97 4.90
C ARG A 324 20.09 -3.85 3.56
N LYS A 325 20.71 -3.70 2.37
CA LYS A 325 19.97 -4.00 1.10
C LYS A 325 19.40 -5.41 1.05
N GLY A 326 19.93 -6.38 1.76
CA GLY A 326 19.27 -7.70 1.88
C GLY A 326 17.95 -7.56 2.64
N ASN A 327 17.98 -6.91 3.81
CA ASN A 327 16.83 -6.63 4.68
C ASN A 327 16.08 -5.34 4.31
N GLU A 328 16.43 -4.66 3.22
CA GLU A 328 15.91 -3.38 2.72
C GLU A 328 15.42 -3.56 1.30
N ASP A 329 15.95 -4.49 0.51
CA ASP A 329 15.28 -5.12 -0.63
C ASP A 329 14.39 -6.28 -0.15
N ALA A 330 14.58 -6.81 1.08
CA ALA A 330 13.60 -7.65 1.77
C ALA A 330 12.71 -6.89 2.75
N ARG A 331 13.06 -5.67 3.23
CA ARG A 331 12.05 -4.72 3.71
C ARG A 331 11.30 -4.19 2.52
N ILE A 332 11.92 -3.58 1.51
CA ILE A 332 11.25 -3.15 0.28
C ILE A 332 10.54 -4.32 -0.42
N LYS A 333 10.97 -5.59 -0.38
CA LYS A 333 10.05 -6.69 -0.76
C LYS A 333 8.96 -6.90 0.28
N ALA A 334 9.21 -7.04 1.58
CA ALA A 334 8.16 -7.09 2.62
C ALA A 334 7.53 -5.73 2.97
N GLU A 335 7.53 -4.76 2.04
CA GLU A 335 7.04 -3.36 2.11
C GLU A 335 6.55 -2.92 0.73
N GLN A 336 6.92 -3.60 -0.36
CA GLN A 336 6.19 -3.79 -1.61
C GLN A 336 5.33 -5.05 -1.56
N GLN A 337 5.40 -5.84 -0.48
CA GLN A 337 4.60 -7.01 -0.15
C GLN A 337 4.11 -6.94 1.31
N ARG A 338 4.56 -5.96 2.12
CA ARG A 338 3.55 -5.19 2.87
C ARG A 338 2.81 -4.33 1.87
N ASN A 339 3.32 -3.31 1.17
CA ASN A 339 2.49 -2.58 0.18
C ASN A 339 1.80 -3.42 -0.92
N ALA A 340 2.21 -4.64 -1.30
CA ALA A 340 1.32 -5.51 -2.10
C ALA A 340 0.39 -6.39 -1.26
N THR A 341 0.71 -6.80 -0.02
CA THR A 341 -0.28 -7.38 0.92
C THR A 341 -0.99 -6.31 1.77
N GLU A 342 -0.85 -5.03 1.41
CA GLU A 342 -1.40 -3.83 2.03
C GLU A 342 -2.07 -2.95 0.97
N GLU A 343 -1.74 -3.07 -0.32
CA GLU A 343 -2.63 -2.78 -1.44
C GLU A 343 -3.46 -4.01 -1.82
N GLN A 344 -3.03 -5.26 -1.56
CA GLN A 344 -3.96 -6.41 -1.50
C GLN A 344 -4.66 -6.50 -0.15
N ARG A 345 -4.14 -5.94 0.97
CA ARG A 345 -5.03 -5.72 2.14
C ARG A 345 -5.88 -4.49 1.92
N LYS A 346 -5.46 -3.36 1.36
CA LYS A 346 -6.40 -2.26 1.03
C LYS A 346 -7.36 -2.65 -0.08
N GLU A 347 -6.99 -3.49 -1.05
CA GLU A 347 -7.92 -3.97 -2.07
C GLU A 347 -8.69 -5.20 -1.57
N ALA A 348 -8.21 -6.01 -0.64
CA ALA A 348 -9.05 -7.00 0.09
C ALA A 348 -9.70 -6.42 1.36
N GLU A 349 -9.51 -5.14 1.67
CA GLU A 349 -10.19 -4.33 2.70
C GLU A 349 -11.10 -3.33 2.01
N ARG A 350 -10.88 -3.02 0.74
CA ARG A 350 -11.83 -2.34 -0.14
C ARG A 350 -12.74 -3.38 -0.78
N LEU A 351 -12.25 -4.56 -1.16
CA LEU A 351 -13.09 -5.71 -1.48
C LEU A 351 -13.62 -6.37 -0.22
N ARG A 352 -12.99 -6.32 0.97
CA ARG A 352 -13.73 -6.65 2.21
C ARG A 352 -14.72 -5.53 2.52
N VAL A 353 -14.38 -4.25 2.58
CA VAL A 353 -15.38 -3.18 2.81
C VAL A 353 -16.42 -3.11 1.70
N GLN A 354 -16.17 -3.59 0.48
CA GLN A 354 -17.19 -3.72 -0.58
C GLN A 354 -17.92 -5.06 -0.50
N GLN A 355 -17.32 -6.15 -0.05
CA GLN A 355 -18.02 -7.40 0.32
C GLN A 355 -18.65 -7.31 1.72
N GLU A 356 -18.39 -6.26 2.49
CA GLU A 356 -18.90 -5.93 3.83
C GLU A 356 -19.86 -4.75 3.72
N THR A 357 -19.77 -3.92 2.67
CA THR A 357 -20.86 -3.04 2.24
C THR A 357 -21.83 -3.82 1.38
N SER A 358 -21.40 -4.80 0.57
CA SER A 358 -22.29 -5.74 -0.10
C SER A 358 -22.72 -6.89 0.80
N ARG A 359 -21.96 -7.29 1.84
CA ARG A 359 -22.52 -8.10 2.93
C ARG A 359 -23.37 -7.24 3.83
N GLN A 360 -23.05 -6.00 4.20
CA GLN A 360 -23.99 -5.16 4.95
C GLN A 360 -25.21 -4.79 4.11
N GLN A 361 -25.13 -4.64 2.78
CA GLN A 361 -26.31 -4.48 1.93
C GLN A 361 -27.06 -5.80 1.72
N ALA A 362 -26.37 -6.94 1.65
CA ALA A 362 -26.99 -8.27 1.61
C ALA A 362 -27.39 -8.78 3.01
N GLU A 363 -26.98 -8.12 4.09
CA GLU A 363 -27.30 -8.37 5.50
C GLU A 363 -28.33 -7.36 5.96
N ASP A 364 -28.38 -6.15 5.42
CA ASP A 364 -29.51 -5.23 5.51
C ASP A 364 -30.63 -5.76 4.61
N ALA A 365 -30.32 -6.32 3.43
CA ALA A 365 -31.30 -7.04 2.62
C ALA A 365 -31.64 -8.40 3.23
N ARG A 366 -30.70 -9.17 3.81
CA ARG A 366 -31.05 -10.41 4.55
C ARG A 366 -31.74 -10.10 5.86
N VAL A 367 -31.46 -9.01 6.57
CA VAL A 367 -32.17 -8.59 7.79
C VAL A 367 -33.50 -7.95 7.42
N LYS A 368 -33.64 -7.30 6.26
CA LYS A 368 -34.93 -6.83 5.74
C LYS A 368 -35.76 -7.98 5.20
N ASP A 369 -35.16 -8.96 4.53
CA ASP A 369 -35.80 -10.19 4.09
C ASP A 369 -36.02 -11.15 5.25
N GLU A 370 -35.25 -11.08 6.34
CA GLU A 370 -35.46 -11.78 7.61
C GLU A 370 -36.42 -11.01 8.49
N GLN A 371 -36.60 -9.69 8.35
CA GLN A 371 -37.69 -8.91 8.94
C GLN A 371 -38.98 -9.13 8.14
N LEU A 372 -38.91 -9.26 6.81
CA LEU A 372 -40.05 -9.65 5.97
C LEU A 372 -40.36 -11.13 6.12
N ARG A 373 -39.37 -12.01 6.30
CA ARG A 373 -39.56 -13.43 6.62
C ARG A 373 -39.97 -13.61 8.06
N THR A 374 -39.45 -12.88 9.05
CA THR A 374 -39.98 -12.95 10.43
C THR A 374 -41.30 -12.22 10.59
N ALA A 375 -41.63 -11.21 9.78
CA ALA A 375 -42.99 -10.66 9.71
C ALA A 375 -43.93 -11.59 8.93
N SER A 376 -43.46 -12.30 7.90
CA SER A 376 -44.25 -13.31 7.18
C SER A 376 -44.33 -14.62 7.95
N GLU A 377 -43.38 -14.92 8.82
CA GLU A 377 -43.33 -16.04 9.77
C GLU A 377 -44.09 -15.68 11.03
N THR A 378 -44.16 -14.40 11.43
CA THR A 378 -45.08 -13.93 12.48
C THR A 378 -46.50 -13.91 11.93
N LYS A 379 -46.72 -13.50 10.67
CA LYS A 379 -48.01 -13.68 9.98
C LYS A 379 -48.33 -15.15 9.74
N ARG A 380 -47.33 -16.00 9.43
CA ARG A 380 -47.53 -17.46 9.29
C ARG A 380 -47.80 -18.09 10.64
N GLN A 381 -47.09 -17.71 11.71
CA GLN A 381 -47.33 -18.20 13.07
C GLN A 381 -48.59 -17.61 13.68
N GLN A 382 -49.02 -16.42 13.26
CA GLN A 382 -50.31 -15.86 13.62
C GLN A 382 -51.42 -16.58 12.86
N ALA A 383 -51.29 -16.80 11.55
CA ALA A 383 -52.18 -17.64 10.76
C ALA A 383 -52.12 -19.13 11.16
N GLU A 384 -51.01 -19.61 11.74
CA GLU A 384 -50.84 -20.96 12.30
C GLU A 384 -51.44 -21.03 13.68
N ARG A 385 -51.35 -19.98 14.50
CA ARG A 385 -52.08 -19.85 15.77
C ARG A 385 -53.57 -19.70 15.52
N GLU A 386 -53.99 -19.01 14.46
CA GLU A 386 -55.38 -18.90 14.03
C GLU A 386 -55.86 -20.20 13.39
N ARG A 387 -55.02 -20.91 12.60
CA ARG A 387 -55.35 -22.24 12.09
C ARG A 387 -55.35 -23.28 13.21
N VAL A 388 -54.45 -23.21 14.19
CA VAL A 388 -54.41 -24.10 15.36
C VAL A 388 -55.48 -23.69 16.38
N GLN A 389 -55.91 -22.44 16.46
CA GLN A 389 -57.12 -22.06 17.21
C GLN A 389 -58.38 -22.49 16.47
N ALA A 390 -58.41 -22.47 15.13
CA ALA A 390 -59.52 -22.99 14.35
C ALA A 390 -59.53 -24.52 14.27
N GLU A 391 -58.37 -25.18 14.36
CA GLU A 391 -58.22 -26.64 14.42
C GLU A 391 -58.36 -27.15 15.85
N ASN A 392 -57.99 -26.37 16.88
CA ASN A 392 -58.36 -26.64 18.26
C ASN A 392 -59.85 -26.37 18.44
N ALA A 393 -60.44 -25.29 17.91
CA ALA A 393 -61.89 -25.09 17.95
C ALA A 393 -62.64 -26.12 17.07
N ARG A 394 -62.03 -26.63 15.99
CA ARG A 394 -62.57 -27.77 15.24
C ARG A 394 -62.38 -29.07 16.01
N SER A 395 -61.29 -29.28 16.74
CA SER A 395 -61.02 -30.46 17.56
C SER A 395 -61.77 -30.43 18.89
N GLU A 396 -62.13 -29.25 19.39
CA GLU A 396 -63.07 -29.00 20.48
C GLU A 396 -64.48 -29.25 19.97
N LYS A 397 -64.85 -28.78 18.78
CA LYS A 397 -66.13 -29.16 18.14
C LYS A 397 -66.18 -30.61 17.68
N GLU A 398 -65.04 -31.24 17.38
CA GLU A 398 -64.93 -32.65 17.05
C GLU A 398 -64.88 -33.48 18.33
N ASN A 399 -64.36 -32.96 19.45
CA ASN A 399 -64.49 -33.56 20.76
C ASN A 399 -65.90 -33.34 21.35
N GLU A 400 -66.57 -32.22 21.10
CA GLU A 400 -67.99 -32.00 21.40
C GLU A 400 -68.86 -32.89 20.53
N ARG A 401 -68.52 -33.04 19.24
CA ARG A 401 -69.17 -34.01 18.34
C ARG A 401 -68.84 -35.44 18.74
N LEU A 402 -67.63 -35.78 19.16
CA LEU A 402 -67.25 -37.12 19.64
C LEU A 402 -67.78 -37.38 21.04
N VAL A 403 -68.02 -36.38 21.88
CA VAL A 403 -68.72 -36.50 23.17
C VAL A 403 -70.23 -36.53 22.95
N SER A 404 -70.76 -35.86 21.93
CA SER A 404 -72.17 -35.98 21.52
C SER A 404 -72.44 -37.30 20.79
N GLU A 405 -71.46 -37.81 20.05
CA GLU A 405 -71.49 -39.06 19.31
C GLU A 405 -71.12 -40.23 20.23
N GLN A 406 -70.28 -40.03 21.25
CA GLN A 406 -70.10 -40.97 22.36
C GLN A 406 -71.32 -40.94 23.28
N SER A 407 -71.94 -39.78 23.52
CA SER A 407 -73.27 -39.72 24.16
C SER A 407 -74.34 -40.32 23.25
N ARG A 408 -74.17 -40.32 21.92
CA ARG A 408 -75.06 -41.01 20.99
C ARG A 408 -74.77 -42.50 20.93
N THR A 409 -73.53 -42.96 21.04
CA THR A 409 -73.20 -44.40 21.08
C THR A 409 -73.41 -44.98 22.47
N ASP A 410 -73.32 -44.20 23.54
CA ASP A 410 -73.75 -44.59 24.89
C ASP A 410 -75.27 -44.44 25.05
N ALA A 411 -75.94 -43.47 24.43
CA ALA A 411 -77.40 -43.46 24.34
C ALA A 411 -77.93 -44.53 23.37
N GLU A 412 -77.19 -44.89 22.32
CA GLU A 412 -77.51 -46.00 21.42
C GLU A 412 -77.10 -47.34 22.02
N LYS A 413 -76.11 -47.41 22.90
CA LYS A 413 -75.77 -48.59 23.70
C LYS A 413 -76.73 -48.72 24.88
N LEU A 414 -77.18 -47.64 25.49
CA LEU A 414 -78.29 -47.65 26.45
C LEU A 414 -79.62 -47.90 25.74
N ARG A 415 -79.79 -47.49 24.48
CA ARG A 415 -80.93 -47.88 23.64
C ARG A 415 -80.80 -49.32 23.22
N VAL A 416 -79.63 -49.84 22.88
CA VAL A 416 -79.40 -51.25 22.51
C VAL A 416 -79.42 -52.15 23.74
N GLU A 417 -79.00 -51.69 24.92
CA GLU A 417 -79.22 -52.35 26.19
C GLU A 417 -80.67 -52.23 26.65
N ALA A 418 -81.37 -51.14 26.37
CA ALA A 418 -82.81 -51.02 26.61
C ALA A 418 -83.63 -51.74 25.53
N GLU A 419 -83.08 -52.00 24.35
CA GLU A 419 -83.65 -52.76 23.23
C GLU A 419 -83.24 -54.22 23.32
N THR A 420 -82.21 -54.57 24.09
CA THR A 420 -81.87 -55.94 24.50
C THR A 420 -82.53 -56.26 25.83
N LYS A 421 -82.74 -55.30 26.74
CA LYS A 421 -83.66 -55.44 27.87
C LYS A 421 -85.11 -55.40 27.38
N ARG A 422 -85.45 -54.65 26.32
CA ARG A 422 -86.75 -54.76 25.64
C ARG A 422 -86.80 -56.02 24.80
N ALA A 423 -85.77 -56.46 24.07
CA ALA A 423 -85.82 -57.71 23.32
C ALA A 423 -85.78 -58.93 24.24
N SER A 424 -85.17 -58.86 25.42
CA SER A 424 -85.26 -59.89 26.46
C SER A 424 -86.53 -59.75 27.29
N ALA A 425 -87.12 -58.57 27.47
CA ALA A 425 -88.45 -58.40 28.03
C ALA A 425 -89.57 -58.66 27.00
N GLU A 426 -89.25 -58.66 25.70
CA GLU A 426 -90.09 -58.99 24.55
C GLU A 426 -89.82 -60.42 24.11
N GLN A 427 -88.74 -61.06 24.52
CA GLN A 427 -88.50 -62.50 24.46
C GLN A 427 -88.94 -63.16 25.76
N LEU A 428 -88.99 -62.46 26.90
CA LEU A 428 -89.75 -62.86 28.08
C LEU A 428 -91.24 -62.50 27.92
N ARG A 429 -91.62 -61.44 27.18
CA ARG A 429 -93.01 -61.26 26.74
C ARG A 429 -93.32 -62.27 25.67
N VAL A 430 -92.50 -62.51 24.64
CA VAL A 430 -92.76 -63.56 23.64
C VAL A 430 -92.57 -64.96 24.21
N GLU A 431 -91.86 -65.19 25.30
CA GLU A 431 -91.96 -66.45 26.06
C GLU A 431 -93.19 -66.47 26.96
N ALA A 432 -93.63 -65.35 27.55
CA ALA A 432 -94.85 -65.28 28.34
C ALA A 432 -96.13 -65.14 27.49
N GLU A 433 -95.99 -64.83 26.20
CA GLU A 433 -97.02 -64.67 25.15
C GLU A 433 -96.96 -65.87 24.23
N THR A 434 -95.81 -66.52 24.00
CA THR A 434 -95.81 -67.91 23.53
C THR A 434 -96.34 -68.78 24.65
N LYS A 435 -95.98 -68.58 25.93
CA LYS A 435 -96.71 -69.23 27.04
C LYS A 435 -98.13 -68.71 27.23
N ARG A 436 -98.52 -67.50 26.79
CA ARG A 436 -99.94 -67.04 26.74
C ARG A 436 -100.54 -67.08 25.32
N VAL A 437 -100.01 -67.93 24.44
CA VAL A 437 -100.54 -68.33 23.11
C VAL A 437 -100.29 -69.83 22.88
N GLU A 438 -99.58 -70.49 23.80
CA GLU A 438 -99.68 -71.88 24.20
C GLU A 438 -100.70 -71.95 25.32
N THR A 439 -100.69 -71.09 26.35
CA THR A 439 -101.85 -70.92 27.25
C THR A 439 -102.97 -70.07 26.64
N ASP A 440 -102.80 -69.29 25.56
CA ASP A 440 -103.95 -68.92 24.66
C ASP A 440 -104.05 -69.86 23.44
N LYS A 441 -103.39 -71.03 23.40
CA LYS A 441 -103.83 -72.19 22.58
C LYS A 441 -104.32 -73.34 23.42
N GLU A 442 -104.15 -73.32 24.73
CA GLU A 442 -104.82 -74.15 25.71
C GLU A 442 -106.04 -73.40 26.18
N ILE A 443 -105.99 -72.07 26.36
CA ILE A 443 -107.20 -71.23 26.39
C ILE A 443 -107.80 -71.19 24.99
N MET A 444 -107.21 -70.70 23.88
CA MET A 444 -107.93 -70.83 22.58
C MET A 444 -108.13 -72.26 22.05
N SER A 445 -107.58 -73.35 22.59
CA SER A 445 -108.16 -74.69 22.29
C SER A 445 -109.23 -75.08 23.29
N THR A 446 -109.19 -74.68 24.57
CA THR A 446 -110.33 -74.82 25.50
C THR A 446 -111.39 -73.73 25.33
N LEU A 447 -111.20 -72.76 24.43
CA LEU A 447 -112.01 -71.56 24.15
C LEU A 447 -112.19 -71.33 22.64
N GLU A 448 -111.55 -72.10 21.76
CA GLU A 448 -112.19 -72.60 20.53
C GLU A 448 -112.87 -73.94 20.80
N TYR A 449 -112.64 -74.61 21.94
CA TYR A 449 -113.57 -75.62 22.45
C TYR A 449 -114.72 -74.94 23.18
N VAL A 450 -114.48 -74.03 24.14
CA VAL A 450 -115.57 -73.27 24.79
C VAL A 450 -116.19 -72.25 23.85
N ASN A 451 -115.50 -71.64 22.87
CA ASN A 451 -116.17 -70.88 21.78
C ASN A 451 -116.47 -71.69 20.51
N ALA A 452 -116.07 -72.95 20.31
CA ALA A 452 -116.91 -73.81 19.46
C ALA A 452 -118.20 -74.05 20.22
N GLN A 453 -118.17 -74.51 21.46
CA GLN A 453 -119.36 -74.69 22.30
C GLN A 453 -120.18 -73.40 22.50
N LYS A 454 -119.57 -72.20 22.42
CA LYS A 454 -120.22 -70.88 22.57
C LYS A 454 -120.44 -70.14 21.25
N TYR A 455 -119.85 -70.51 20.11
CA TYR A 455 -120.20 -69.98 18.77
C TYR A 455 -121.07 -70.95 17.97
N ILE A 456 -121.02 -72.25 18.30
CA ILE A 456 -122.17 -73.16 18.15
C ILE A 456 -123.29 -72.53 18.97
N LYS A 457 -123.23 -72.48 20.32
CA LYS A 457 -124.35 -71.92 21.09
C LYS A 457 -124.74 -70.47 20.77
N GLU A 458 -123.85 -69.51 20.50
CA GLU A 458 -124.21 -68.10 20.26
C GLU A 458 -124.38 -67.72 18.78
N ASN A 459 -123.87 -68.49 17.82
CA ASN A 459 -124.23 -68.28 16.41
C ASN A 459 -125.39 -69.20 15.99
N GLU A 460 -125.66 -70.27 16.75
CA GLU A 460 -127.02 -70.77 16.95
C GLU A 460 -127.83 -69.66 17.63
N TYR A 461 -127.49 -69.12 18.81
CA TYR A 461 -128.33 -68.10 19.47
C TYR A 461 -128.58 -66.83 18.65
N GLU A 462 -127.65 -66.35 17.82
CA GLU A 462 -127.90 -65.18 16.95
C GLU A 462 -128.64 -65.55 15.66
N ARG A 463 -128.45 -66.75 15.10
CA ARG A 463 -129.29 -67.22 13.98
C ARG A 463 -130.69 -67.56 14.47
N GLU A 464 -130.81 -68.23 15.61
CA GLU A 464 -132.03 -68.46 16.36
C GLU A 464 -132.66 -67.13 16.70
N VAL A 465 -132.05 -66.20 17.45
CA VAL A 465 -132.68 -64.92 17.81
C VAL A 465 -133.09 -64.13 16.57
N ARG A 466 -132.28 -64.03 15.51
CA ARG A 466 -132.72 -63.36 14.28
C ARG A 466 -133.86 -64.10 13.57
N ALA A 467 -133.84 -65.43 13.49
CA ALA A 467 -134.92 -66.21 12.88
C ALA A 467 -136.18 -66.19 13.74
N ILE A 468 -136.06 -66.29 15.06
CA ILE A 468 -137.12 -66.24 16.07
C ILE A 468 -137.74 -64.86 16.13
N GLU A 469 -136.97 -63.77 16.04
CA GLU A 469 -137.53 -62.42 15.94
C GLU A 469 -138.16 -62.19 14.57
N ALA A 470 -137.57 -62.68 13.47
CA ALA A 470 -138.20 -62.67 12.17
C ALA A 470 -139.53 -63.46 12.17
N ILE A 471 -139.60 -64.63 12.81
CA ILE A 471 -140.80 -65.48 12.91
C ILE A 471 -141.81 -64.94 13.94
N LYS A 472 -141.36 -64.32 15.04
CA LYS A 472 -142.23 -63.66 16.00
C LYS A 472 -142.93 -62.44 15.39
N ASN A 473 -142.23 -61.73 14.50
CA ASN A 473 -142.70 -60.50 13.87
C ASN A 473 -143.28 -60.73 12.45
N ALA A 474 -143.10 -61.92 11.87
CA ALA A 474 -143.77 -62.34 10.64
C ALA A 474 -145.30 -62.50 10.85
N PRO A 475 -146.11 -62.37 9.78
CA PRO A 475 -147.51 -62.73 9.83
C PRO A 475 -147.69 -64.21 10.21
N LYS A 476 -148.35 -64.45 11.35
CA LYS A 476 -148.61 -65.79 11.88
C LYS A 476 -149.93 -66.33 11.35
N ASP A 477 -149.86 -67.39 10.54
CA ASP A 477 -151.03 -68.14 10.09
C ASP A 477 -151.58 -68.99 11.25
N PRO A 478 -152.78 -68.72 11.78
CA PRO A 478 -153.34 -69.44 12.94
C PRO A 478 -153.65 -70.91 12.64
N THR A 479 -153.59 -71.35 11.38
CA THR A 479 -153.78 -72.75 10.98
C THR A 479 -152.48 -73.58 11.03
N GLN A 480 -151.33 -72.97 11.31
CA GLN A 480 -150.05 -73.68 11.38
C GLN A 480 -149.33 -73.53 12.73
N ASP A 481 -148.63 -74.59 13.11
CA ASP A 481 -147.55 -74.54 14.09
C ASP A 481 -146.24 -74.20 13.36
N VAL A 482 -145.32 -73.52 14.05
CA VAL A 482 -143.96 -73.25 13.60
C VAL A 482 -142.99 -73.63 14.72
N TRP A 483 -142.09 -74.58 14.45
CA TRP A 483 -141.20 -75.17 15.46
C TRP A 483 -139.78 -75.40 14.93
N LEU A 484 -138.81 -75.47 15.84
CA LEU A 484 -137.45 -75.97 15.57
C LEU A 484 -137.43 -77.49 15.70
N ASP A 485 -136.92 -78.20 14.70
CA ASP A 485 -136.81 -79.67 14.73
C ASP A 485 -135.44 -80.12 15.28
N ALA A 486 -135.46 -81.13 16.16
CA ALA A 486 -134.31 -81.69 16.86
C ALA A 486 -133.48 -82.67 16.03
N THR A 487 -133.97 -83.06 14.84
CA THR A 487 -133.32 -84.03 13.96
C THR A 487 -132.28 -83.38 13.06
N ASP A 488 -132.54 -82.15 12.63
CA ASP A 488 -131.75 -81.40 11.65
C ASP A 488 -131.53 -79.92 12.03
N GLY A 489 -132.21 -79.39 13.04
CA GLY A 489 -132.02 -78.02 13.53
C GLY A 489 -132.71 -76.95 12.69
N GLU A 490 -133.58 -77.31 11.75
CA GLU A 490 -134.28 -76.35 10.91
C GLU A 490 -135.65 -75.96 11.48
N ILE A 491 -136.10 -74.74 11.15
CA ILE A 491 -137.48 -74.31 11.40
C ILE A 491 -138.40 -75.00 10.39
N LYS A 492 -139.41 -75.68 10.90
CA LYS A 492 -140.47 -76.32 10.13
C LYS A 492 -141.82 -75.73 10.49
N SER A 493 -142.74 -75.74 9.53
CA SER A 493 -144.15 -75.43 9.76
C SER A 493 -145.04 -76.58 9.31
N GLY A 494 -146.24 -76.65 9.88
CA GLY A 494 -147.20 -77.72 9.60
C GLY A 494 -148.56 -77.44 10.24
N PRO A 495 -149.62 -78.17 9.82
CA PRO A 495 -150.99 -77.87 10.25
C PRO A 495 -151.17 -78.04 11.76
N ALA A 496 -151.83 -77.05 12.38
CA ALA A 496 -152.06 -76.92 13.83
C ALA A 496 -153.09 -77.91 14.40
N GLU A 497 -153.09 -79.15 13.92
CA GLU A 497 -154.09 -80.17 14.20
C GLU A 497 -153.56 -81.23 15.17
N GLY A 498 -154.18 -81.34 16.35
CA GLY A 498 -153.90 -82.40 17.33
C GLY A 498 -152.60 -82.22 18.12
N ASN A 499 -151.88 -83.33 18.33
CA ASN A 499 -150.73 -83.41 19.24
C ASN A 499 -149.45 -82.79 18.65
N LEU A 500 -148.55 -82.35 19.55
CA LEU A 500 -147.20 -81.84 19.25
C LEU A 500 -146.27 -82.95 18.74
N THR A 501 -145.43 -82.72 17.72
CA THR A 501 -144.40 -83.71 17.32
C THR A 501 -143.36 -83.91 18.42
N LYS A 502 -142.84 -85.15 18.52
CA LYS A 502 -141.79 -85.55 19.48
C LYS A 502 -140.41 -84.99 19.12
N ASN A 503 -140.22 -84.55 17.88
CA ASN A 503 -138.95 -84.02 17.41
C ASN A 503 -138.85 -82.49 17.53
N ALA A 504 -139.85 -81.75 18.03
CA ALA A 504 -139.68 -80.31 18.22
C ALA A 504 -138.78 -79.99 19.43
N ILE A 505 -137.82 -79.06 19.31
CA ILE A 505 -137.12 -78.46 20.46
C ILE A 505 -137.93 -77.30 21.03
N THR A 506 -138.38 -76.38 20.16
CA THR A 506 -139.11 -75.17 20.58
C THR A 506 -140.23 -74.88 19.60
N TYR A 507 -141.43 -74.59 20.10
CA TYR A 507 -142.51 -74.04 19.29
C TYR A 507 -142.48 -72.52 19.34
N TYR A 508 -142.13 -71.87 18.24
CA TYR A 508 -142.05 -70.41 18.11
C TYR A 508 -143.42 -69.79 17.84
N TYR A 509 -144.31 -70.56 17.22
CA TYR A 509 -145.73 -70.29 17.14
C TYR A 509 -146.50 -71.61 17.24
N LEU A 510 -147.57 -71.60 18.03
CA LEU A 510 -148.57 -72.66 18.04
C LEU A 510 -149.84 -72.07 17.44
N GLY A 511 -150.40 -72.75 16.44
CA GLY A 511 -151.66 -72.35 15.84
C GLY A 511 -152.80 -72.44 16.85
N LYS A 512 -153.92 -71.76 16.55
CA LYS A 512 -155.08 -71.76 17.45
C LYS A 512 -155.75 -73.13 17.41
N ARG A 513 -155.69 -73.89 18.50
CA ARG A 513 -156.33 -75.21 18.61
C ARG A 513 -157.66 -75.13 19.36
N VAL A 514 -158.59 -76.00 18.98
CA VAL A 514 -159.71 -76.40 19.84
C VAL A 514 -159.47 -77.87 20.20
N VAL A 515 -159.20 -78.11 21.47
CA VAL A 515 -158.85 -79.43 22.00
C VAL A 515 -160.12 -80.11 22.49
N LYS A 516 -160.55 -81.16 21.79
CA LYS A 516 -161.84 -81.83 21.99
C LYS A 516 -161.66 -83.33 22.22
N GLY A 517 -162.25 -83.84 23.29
CA GLY A 517 -162.25 -85.26 23.62
C GLY A 517 -160.89 -85.73 24.15
N ASN A 518 -160.34 -86.78 23.55
CA ASN A 518 -159.06 -87.36 23.94
C ASN A 518 -157.89 -86.62 23.28
N PHE A 519 -157.02 -86.07 24.12
CA PHE A 519 -155.77 -85.36 23.80
C PHE A 519 -154.57 -85.96 24.57
N SER A 520 -154.71 -87.20 25.03
CA SER A 520 -153.70 -88.00 25.71
C SER A 520 -152.45 -88.26 24.86
N GLY A 521 -151.42 -88.80 25.52
CA GLY A 521 -150.13 -89.05 24.93
C GLY A 521 -149.30 -87.77 24.82
N ALA A 522 -148.01 -87.88 25.10
CA ALA A 522 -147.15 -86.72 25.22
C ALA A 522 -146.93 -86.02 23.86
N THR A 523 -147.02 -86.76 22.76
CA THR A 523 -146.66 -86.30 21.40
C THR A 523 -147.61 -86.87 20.32
N ARG A 524 -147.47 -86.41 19.08
CA ARG A 524 -148.25 -86.83 17.88
C ARG A 524 -147.93 -88.25 17.43
N GLU A 525 -146.85 -88.78 17.98
CA GLU A 525 -146.26 -90.07 17.63
C GLU A 525 -146.48 -91.09 18.75
N ASN A 526 -147.40 -90.77 19.69
CA ASN A 526 -147.83 -91.58 20.83
C ASN A 526 -146.69 -92.15 21.67
N ASP A 527 -145.67 -91.32 21.90
CA ASP A 527 -144.52 -91.67 22.73
C ASP A 527 -144.86 -91.55 24.22
N TRP A 528 -144.39 -92.54 25.00
CA TRP A 528 -144.50 -92.60 26.46
C TRP A 528 -143.30 -91.96 27.17
N ALA A 529 -142.20 -91.70 26.45
CA ALA A 529 -140.99 -91.09 27.00
C ALA A 529 -141.01 -89.55 26.98
N GLY A 530 -142.00 -88.95 26.31
CA GLY A 530 -142.17 -87.50 26.23
C GLY A 530 -141.25 -86.76 25.25
N ASN A 531 -141.57 -85.49 25.01
CA ASN A 531 -140.66 -84.59 24.31
C ASN A 531 -139.81 -83.81 25.32
N LYS A 532 -138.77 -84.49 25.82
CA LYS A 532 -137.75 -83.95 26.73
C LYS A 532 -136.98 -82.72 26.22
N TYR A 533 -137.13 -82.32 24.96
CA TYR A 533 -136.46 -81.15 24.40
C TYR A 533 -137.28 -79.86 24.53
N VAL A 534 -138.60 -79.96 24.72
CA VAL A 534 -139.51 -78.81 24.77
C VAL A 534 -139.45 -78.13 26.14
N ARG A 535 -138.85 -76.92 26.15
CA ARG A 535 -138.61 -76.15 27.37
C ARG A 535 -139.65 -75.09 27.67
N HIS A 536 -140.26 -74.53 26.63
CA HIS A 536 -141.24 -73.45 26.74
C HIS A 536 -142.41 -73.71 25.78
N LEU A 537 -143.63 -73.54 26.28
CA LEU A 537 -144.87 -73.72 25.53
C LEU A 537 -145.89 -72.64 25.88
N ASP A 538 -146.26 -71.81 24.90
CA ASP A 538 -147.41 -70.91 24.99
C ASP A 538 -148.66 -71.60 24.42
N VAL A 539 -149.42 -72.25 25.30
CA VAL A 539 -150.64 -72.99 24.95
C VAL A 539 -151.91 -72.22 25.29
N ARG A 540 -151.82 -70.94 25.67
CA ARG A 540 -152.96 -70.06 26.01
C ARG A 540 -154.00 -69.92 24.89
N ASN A 541 -153.57 -70.12 23.64
CA ASN A 541 -154.42 -70.06 22.46
C ASN A 541 -155.09 -71.42 22.14
N TRP A 542 -154.96 -72.42 23.02
CA TRP A 542 -155.68 -73.68 22.92
C TRP A 542 -156.95 -73.60 23.77
N ASP A 543 -158.10 -73.72 23.10
CA ASP A 543 -159.38 -73.89 23.76
C ASP A 543 -159.47 -75.32 24.30
N MET A 544 -159.27 -75.48 25.61
CA MET A 544 -159.32 -76.75 26.32
C MET A 544 -160.73 -77.09 26.86
N THR A 545 -161.75 -76.26 26.61
CA THR A 545 -163.10 -76.40 27.22
C THR A 545 -163.77 -77.75 26.95
N LEU A 546 -163.37 -78.43 25.87
CA LEU A 546 -163.91 -79.72 25.44
C LEU A 546 -162.91 -80.88 25.63
N CYS A 547 -161.76 -80.65 26.27
CA CYS A 547 -160.74 -81.66 26.51
C CYS A 547 -161.17 -82.55 27.68
N THR A 548 -161.48 -83.83 27.42
CA THR A 548 -161.94 -84.78 28.45
C THR A 548 -160.82 -85.65 28.98
N ASP A 549 -159.85 -86.00 28.14
CA ASP A 549 -158.68 -86.79 28.54
C ASP A 549 -157.41 -86.09 28.03
N ALA A 550 -156.49 -85.81 28.94
CA ALA A 550 -155.14 -85.32 28.67
C ALA A 550 -154.12 -86.12 29.49
N SER A 551 -154.41 -87.39 29.76
CA SER A 551 -153.47 -88.29 30.43
C SER A 551 -152.18 -88.42 29.63
N LEU A 552 -151.06 -88.41 30.35
CA LEU A 552 -149.72 -88.34 29.80
C LEU A 552 -149.44 -87.13 28.87
N LYS A 553 -150.31 -86.11 28.78
CA LYS A 553 -150.10 -85.00 27.85
C LYS A 553 -149.08 -84.00 28.39
N PHE A 554 -147.94 -83.92 27.70
CA PHE A 554 -146.66 -83.35 28.13
C PHE A 554 -145.85 -84.23 29.11
N ASN A 555 -146.28 -85.47 29.39
CA ASN A 555 -145.50 -86.38 30.22
C ASN A 555 -144.10 -86.58 29.65
N GLY A 556 -143.09 -86.66 30.50
CA GLY A 556 -141.70 -86.85 30.08
C GLY A 556 -141.07 -85.64 29.39
N TYR A 557 -141.76 -84.48 29.31
CA TYR A 557 -141.17 -83.20 28.89
C TYR A 557 -140.24 -82.66 30.00
N SER A 558 -139.26 -83.46 30.40
CA SER A 558 -138.36 -83.35 31.58
C SER A 558 -137.41 -82.13 31.59
N ASN A 559 -137.66 -81.15 30.73
CA ASN A 559 -136.98 -79.86 30.68
C ASN A 559 -137.97 -78.69 30.50
N LEU A 560 -139.28 -78.90 30.74
CA LEU A 560 -140.38 -77.95 30.53
C LEU A 560 -140.40 -76.86 31.61
N VAL A 561 -139.47 -75.91 31.47
CA VAL A 561 -139.29 -74.76 32.37
C VAL A 561 -140.56 -73.91 32.48
N SER A 562 -141.36 -73.77 31.42
CA SER A 562 -142.64 -73.06 31.49
C SER A 562 -143.68 -73.55 30.49
N LEU A 563 -144.87 -73.88 30.98
CA LEU A 563 -146.09 -74.09 30.21
C LEU A 563 -147.12 -73.03 30.62
N ASP A 564 -147.50 -72.12 29.71
CA ASP A 564 -148.51 -71.11 30.02
C ASP A 564 -149.92 -71.64 29.74
N THR A 565 -150.57 -72.12 30.80
CA THR A 565 -151.95 -72.64 30.81
C THR A 565 -152.97 -71.60 31.30
N SER A 566 -152.61 -70.32 31.43
CA SER A 566 -153.45 -69.31 32.10
C SER A 566 -154.87 -69.13 31.53
N ASN A 567 -155.06 -69.39 30.24
CA ASN A 567 -156.36 -69.34 29.56
C ASN A 567 -157.08 -70.70 29.47
N TRP A 568 -156.54 -71.76 30.07
CA TRP A 568 -157.11 -73.11 29.98
C TRP A 568 -158.30 -73.30 30.91
N ASN A 569 -159.50 -73.36 30.35
CA ASN A 569 -160.62 -73.96 31.05
C ASN A 569 -160.55 -75.49 30.95
N LEU A 570 -160.27 -76.15 32.08
CA LEU A 570 -160.19 -77.62 32.19
C LEU A 570 -161.48 -78.25 32.77
N SER A 571 -162.63 -77.55 32.75
CA SER A 571 -163.88 -78.03 33.37
C SER A 571 -164.43 -79.35 32.83
N ALA A 572 -164.00 -79.78 31.63
CA ALA A 572 -164.38 -81.05 31.02
C ALA A 572 -163.37 -82.20 31.31
N LEU A 573 -162.20 -81.89 31.88
CA LEU A 573 -161.09 -82.84 32.02
C LEU A 573 -161.37 -83.87 33.11
N THR A 574 -161.77 -85.07 32.72
CA THR A 574 -162.02 -86.20 33.64
C THR A 574 -160.76 -87.04 33.88
N ASN A 575 -159.77 -86.99 32.98
CA ASN A 575 -158.51 -87.71 33.12
C ASN A 575 -157.29 -86.84 32.78
N GLY A 576 -156.57 -86.41 33.82
CA GLY A 576 -155.26 -85.74 33.73
C GLY A 576 -154.10 -86.60 34.25
N PHE A 577 -154.25 -87.93 34.30
CA PHE A 577 -153.28 -88.83 34.93
C PHE A 577 -151.87 -88.64 34.35
N TYR A 578 -150.90 -88.32 35.21
CA TYR A 578 -149.50 -88.08 34.84
C TYR A 578 -149.30 -87.04 33.71
N MET A 579 -150.26 -86.13 33.48
CA MET A 579 -150.22 -85.09 32.44
C MET A 579 -148.89 -84.33 32.45
N PHE A 580 -148.61 -83.62 33.54
CA PHE A 580 -147.31 -82.97 33.79
C PHE A 580 -146.34 -83.87 34.58
N GLY A 581 -146.47 -85.19 34.44
CA GLY A 581 -145.63 -86.17 35.11
C GLY A 581 -144.26 -86.28 34.44
N SER A 582 -143.19 -86.31 35.22
CA SER A 582 -141.81 -86.32 34.69
C SER A 582 -141.50 -85.14 33.75
N CYS A 583 -142.11 -83.98 34.01
CA CYS A 583 -141.73 -82.68 33.46
C CYS A 583 -140.62 -82.04 34.30
#